data_AF-A0A2S9G7N1-F1
#
_entry.id   AF-A0A2S9G7N1-F1
#
_cell.length_a   1.000
_cell.length_b   1.000
_cell.length_c   1.000
_cell.angle_alpha   90.00
_cell.angle_beta   90.00
_cell.angle_gamma   90.00
#
_symmetry.space_group_name_H-M   'P 1'
#
loop_
_entity.id
_entity.type
_entity.pdbx_description
1 polymer ?
#
loop_
_entity_poly.entity_id
_entity_poly.type
_entity_poly.pdbx_seq_one_letter_code
_entity_poly.pdbx_strand_id
1 'polypeptide(L)' 'YLTRWRMTLAADLLVEQRAATMAEIARAVGYHDPFGFSAAFNRVRGVTPSDFRRAAS' A
#
# COMPACT_ATOMS: atom_id res chain seq x y z
N TYR A 1 11.52 10.70 5.31
CA TYR A 1 11.93 10.33 3.94
C TYR A 1 11.60 8.88 3.60
N LEU A 2 12.09 7.87 4.35
CA LEU A 2 11.80 6.45 4.10
C LEU A 2 10.31 6.10 3.99
N THR A 3 9.45 6.66 4.86
CA THR A 3 8.01 6.36 4.83
C THR A 3 7.33 6.81 3.53
N ARG A 4 7.68 7.99 2.98
CA ARG A 4 7.09 8.43 1.71
C ARG A 4 7.52 7.53 0.56
N TRP A 5 8.81 7.18 0.49
CA TRP A 5 9.31 6.29 -0.55
C TRP A 5 8.66 4.90 -0.50
N ARG A 6 8.50 4.32 0.70
CA ARG A 6 7.78 3.05 0.91
C ARG A 6 6.33 3.12 0.43
N MET A 7 5.66 4.26 0.62
CA MET A 7 4.28 4.45 0.16
C MET A 7 4.15 4.78 -1.33
N THR A 8 5.21 5.28 -1.97
CA THR A 8 5.28 5.34 -3.44
C THR A 8 5.34 3.94 -4.00
N LEU A 9 6.31 3.13 -3.56
CA LEU A 9 6.45 1.73 -4.00
C LEU A 9 5.18 0.91 -3.73
N ALA A 10 4.56 1.08 -2.55
CA ALA A 10 3.30 0.40 -2.24
C ALA A 10 2.19 0.72 -3.24
N ALA A 11 2.09 1.97 -3.72
CA ALA A 11 1.07 2.35 -4.69
C ALA A 11 1.32 1.71 -6.05
N ASP A 12 2.58 1.62 -6.48
CA ASP A 12 2.94 0.97 -7.73
C ASP A 12 2.56 -0.52 -7.68
N LEU A 13 2.93 -1.20 -6.59
CA LEU A 13 2.57 -2.61 -6.38
C LEU A 13 1.05 -2.84 -6.31
N LEU A 14 0.28 -1.92 -5.71
CA LEU A 14 -1.19 -2.02 -5.66
C LEU A 14 -1.83 -1.96 -7.04
N VAL A 15 -1.23 -1.24 -7.99
CA VAL A 15 -1.71 -1.12 -9.37
C VAL A 15 -1.26 -2.32 -10.21
N GLU A 16 0.01 -2.69 -10.10
CA GLU A 16 0.64 -3.76 -10.89
C GLU A 16 0.17 -5.16 -10.45
N GLN A 17 0.00 -5.40 -9.15
CA GLN A 17 -0.26 -6.73 -8.59
C GLN A 17 -1.69 -6.86 -8.09
N ARG A 18 -2.66 -6.87 -9.01
CA ARG A 18 -4.10 -6.93 -8.65
C ARG A 18 -4.48 -8.16 -7.84
N ALA A 19 -3.83 -9.29 -8.08
CA ALA A 19 -4.06 -10.54 -7.37
C ALA A 19 -3.41 -10.59 -5.98
N ALA A 20 -2.45 -9.70 -5.69
CA ALA A 20 -1.78 -9.68 -4.40
C ALA A 20 -2.73 -9.23 -3.28
N THR A 21 -2.63 -9.90 -2.15
CA THR A 21 -3.29 -9.55 -0.90
C THR A 21 -2.64 -8.32 -0.27
N MET A 22 -3.38 -7.59 0.56
CA MET A 22 -2.80 -6.45 1.30
C MET A 22 -1.66 -6.88 2.22
N ALA A 23 -1.66 -8.13 2.70
CA ALA A 23 -0.58 -8.67 3.53
C ALA A 23 0.72 -8.88 2.73
N GLU A 24 0.62 -9.36 1.48
CA GLU A 24 1.78 -9.50 0.59
C GLU A 24 2.37 -8.14 0.24
N ILE A 25 1.52 -7.17 -0.12
CA ILE A 25 1.96 -5.78 -0.38
C ILE A 25 2.62 -5.19 0.86
N ALA A 26 2.01 -5.35 2.05
CA ALA A 26 2.57 -4.85 3.30
C ALA A 26 3.98 -5.41 3.56
N ARG A 27 4.17 -6.72 3.42
CA ARG A 27 5.48 -7.37 3.58
C ARG A 27 6.50 -6.87 2.56
N ALA A 28 6.10 -6.73 1.29
CA ALA A 28 6.97 -6.24 0.22
C ALA A 28 7.51 -4.83 0.51
N VAL A 29 6.72 -3.98 1.18
CA VAL A 29 7.17 -2.65 1.62
C VAL A 29 7.62 -2.60 3.08
N GLY A 30 7.89 -3.75 3.70
CA GLY A 30 8.56 -3.92 5.01
C GLY A 30 7.66 -3.76 6.24
N TYR A 31 6.35 -3.90 6.11
CA TYR A 31 5.39 -3.93 7.22
C TYR A 31 5.09 -5.38 7.59
N HIS A 32 5.07 -5.68 8.89
CA HIS A 32 4.80 -7.04 9.37
C HIS A 32 3.31 -7.42 9.24
N ASP A 33 2.43 -6.42 9.20
CA ASP A 33 0.98 -6.59 9.22
C ASP A 33 0.28 -5.62 8.24
N PRO A 34 -0.85 -6.03 7.65
CA PRO A 34 -1.59 -5.22 6.70
C PRO A 34 -2.32 -4.01 7.32
N PHE A 35 -2.61 -4.02 8.63
CA PHE A 35 -3.33 -2.92 9.28
C PHE A 35 -2.43 -1.70 9.49
N GLY A 36 -1.21 -1.91 10.02
CA GLY A 36 -0.18 -0.90 10.18
C GLY A 36 0.25 -0.31 8.84
N PHE A 37 0.36 -1.16 7.80
CA PHE A 37 0.54 -0.70 6.42
C PHE A 37 -0.62 0.20 5.98
N SER A 38 -1.87 -0.25 6.14
CA SER A 38 -3.05 0.50 5.70
C SER A 38 -3.19 1.86 6.39
N ALA A 39 -2.90 1.92 7.70
CA ALA A 39 -2.91 3.16 8.46
C ALA A 39 -1.81 4.13 7.99
N ALA A 40 -0.60 3.63 7.74
CA ALA A 40 0.50 4.43 7.24
C ALA A 40 0.24 4.94 5.81
N PHE A 41 -0.31 4.09 4.94
CA PHE A 41 -0.68 4.45 3.59
C PHE A 41 -1.75 5.54 3.57
N ASN A 42 -2.83 5.37 4.35
CA ASN A 42 -3.88 6.39 4.47
C ASN A 42 -3.31 7.73 4.99
N ARG A 43 -2.46 7.70 6.02
CA ARG A 43 -1.82 8.93 6.54
C ARG A 43 -0.98 9.67 5.48
N VAL A 44 -0.32 8.95 4.58
CA VAL A 44 0.58 9.54 3.57
C VAL A 44 -0.16 9.91 2.27
N ARG A 45 -1.16 9.14 1.87
CA ARG A 45 -1.84 9.24 0.56
C ARG A 45 -3.26 9.80 0.65
N GLY A 46 -3.85 9.87 1.85
CA GLY A 46 -5.21 10.36 2.09
C GLY A 46 -6.33 9.40 1.68
N VAL A 47 -6.00 8.20 1.24
CA VAL A 47 -6.95 7.15 0.80
C VAL A 47 -6.47 5.79 1.27
N THR A 48 -7.38 4.83 1.42
CA THR A 48 -6.99 3.46 1.81
C THR A 48 -6.31 2.73 0.63
N PRO A 49 -5.42 1.75 0.90
CA PRO A 49 -4.82 0.92 -0.15
C PRO A 49 -5.85 0.25 -1.07
N SER A 50 -6.94 -0.25 -0.49
CA SER A 50 -8.02 -0.93 -1.21
C SER A 50 -8.77 0.03 -2.14
N ASP A 51 -9.09 1.24 -1.66
CA ASP A 51 -9.76 2.26 -2.49
C ASP A 51 -8.83 2.76 -3.60
N PHE A 52 -7.55 2.98 -3.29
CA PHE A 52 -6.53 3.34 -4.28
C PHE A 52 -6.43 2.30 -5.40
N ARG A 53 -6.37 1.01 -5.03
CA ARG A 53 -6.38 -0.09 -6.00
C ARG A 53 -7.66 -0.07 -6.84
N ARG A 54 -8.84 0.07 -6.22
CA ARG A 54 -10.13 0.08 -6.95
C ARG A 54 -10.24 1.24 -7.93
N ALA A 55 -9.74 2.42 -7.59
CA ALA A 55 -9.80 3.62 -8.44
C ALA A 55 -8.85 3.58 -9.64
N ALA A 56 -7.80 2.77 -9.59
CA ALA A 56 -6.86 2.59 -10.69
C ALA A 56 -7.34 1.55 -11.73
N SER A 57 -8.53 0.95 -11.56
CA SER A 57 -9.19 0.08 -12.55
C SER A 57 -10.04 0.91 -13.48
#